data_AF-T1CE95-F1
#
_entry.id   AF-T1CE95-F1
#
_cell.length_a   1.000
_cell.length_b   1.000
_cell.length_c   1.000
_cell.angle_alpha   90.00
_cell.angle_beta   90.00
_cell.angle_gamma   90.00
#
_symmetry.space_group_name_H-M   'P 1'
#
loop_
_entity.id
_entity.type
_entity.pdbx_description
1 polymer ?
#
loop_
_entity_poly.entity_id
_entity_poly.type
_entity_poly.pdbx_seq_one_letter_code
_entity_poly.pdbx_strand_id
1 'polypeptide(L)'
;RRFVSTTWASYVQNQVRAIRRYASARQFITTNTTHWGDQFNEYTVNRELTLASWDDYVPNGRYRWLDNAVKDDLVRGYKRQDFWVMETQPAFVDWGKINAALPPYTMRELAWQDVGHGANAVLYWQWRSALNGQEQYNGTLVGPGGEPVPAYVGGQEDRQAVRPRRAGARGTARAAVWR
;
A
#
# COMPACT_ATOMS: atom_id res chain seq x y z
N ARG A 1 -2.31 4.77 25.25
CA ARG A 1 -2.57 4.19 23.90
C ARG A 1 -3.99 4.45 23.38
N ARG A 2 -5.06 4.17 24.14
CA ARG A 2 -6.45 4.46 23.71
C ARG A 2 -6.68 5.93 23.34
N PHE A 3 -6.25 6.86 24.20
CA PHE A 3 -6.30 8.30 23.92
C PHE A 3 -5.67 8.66 22.57
N VAL A 4 -4.44 8.21 22.31
CA VAL A 4 -3.73 8.44 21.03
C VAL A 4 -4.52 7.92 19.83
N SER A 5 -5.08 6.71 19.94
CA SER A 5 -5.91 6.14 18.86
C SER A 5 -7.17 6.94 18.60
N THR A 6 -7.85 7.40 19.67
CA THR A 6 -9.03 8.26 19.55
C THR A 6 -8.68 9.62 18.94
N THR A 7 -7.53 10.19 19.30
CA THR A 7 -7.04 11.46 18.73
C THR A 7 -6.79 11.34 17.22
N TRP A 8 -6.11 10.27 16.78
CA TRP A 8 -5.92 9.99 15.35
C TRP A 8 -7.24 9.79 14.62
N ALA A 9 -8.15 8.99 15.18
CA ALA A 9 -9.46 8.77 14.58
C ALA A 9 -10.27 10.07 14.47
N SER A 10 -10.24 10.92 15.50
CA SER A 10 -10.88 12.24 15.49
C SER A 10 -10.28 13.15 14.40
N TYR A 11 -8.96 13.15 14.25
CA TYR A 11 -8.26 13.92 13.23
C TYR A 11 -8.65 13.47 11.81
N VAL A 12 -8.66 12.16 11.54
CA VAL A 12 -9.13 11.61 10.27
C VAL A 12 -10.59 11.95 10.03
N GLN A 13 -11.46 11.79 11.04
CA GLN A 13 -12.88 12.11 10.93
C GLN A 13 -13.11 13.59 10.61
N ASN A 14 -12.29 14.50 11.14
CA ASN A 14 -12.36 15.91 10.81
C ASN A 14 -12.15 16.15 9.30
N GLN A 15 -11.13 15.52 8.71
CA GLN A 15 -10.86 15.61 7.29
C GLN A 15 -11.95 14.95 6.44
N VAL A 16 -12.39 13.74 6.81
CA VAL A 16 -13.47 13.02 6.12
C VAL A 16 -14.73 13.90 6.05
N ARG A 17 -15.13 14.53 7.17
CA ARG A 17 -16.30 15.42 7.21
C ARG A 17 -16.12 16.64 6.32
N ALA A 18 -14.93 17.23 6.27
CA ALA A 18 -14.65 18.36 5.39
C ALA A 18 -14.72 17.95 3.91
N ILE A 19 -14.08 16.84 3.53
CA ILE A 19 -14.09 16.33 2.15
C ILE A 19 -15.51 15.95 1.71
N ARG A 20 -16.30 15.28 2.56
CA ARG A 20 -17.66 14.81 2.24
C ARG A 20 -18.67 15.92 1.95
N ARG A 21 -18.37 17.19 2.29
CA ARG A 21 -19.20 18.34 1.89
C ARG A 21 -19.15 18.61 0.39
N TYR A 22 -18.06 18.22 -0.27
CA TYR A 22 -17.78 18.54 -1.67
C TYR A 22 -17.58 17.31 -2.55
N ALA A 23 -17.18 16.18 -1.96
CA ALA A 23 -17.02 14.93 -2.67
C ALA A 23 -18.36 14.19 -2.83
N SER A 24 -18.60 13.64 -4.02
CA SER A 24 -19.73 12.76 -4.28
C SER A 24 -19.68 11.52 -3.36
N ALA A 25 -20.85 10.98 -3.01
CA ALA A 25 -20.96 9.71 -2.29
C ALA A 25 -20.27 8.54 -3.02
N ARG A 26 -20.05 8.64 -4.33
CA ARG A 26 -19.35 7.64 -5.14
C ARG A 26 -17.82 7.69 -5.01
N GLN A 27 -17.25 8.81 -4.56
CA GLN A 27 -15.81 8.93 -4.39
C GLN A 27 -15.39 8.28 -3.05
N PHE A 28 -14.41 7.39 -3.08
CA PHE A 28 -13.87 6.81 -1.86
C PHE A 28 -13.01 7.84 -1.11
N ILE A 29 -12.89 7.68 0.20
CA ILE A 29 -11.90 8.38 1.04
C ILE A 29 -11.11 7.30 1.78
N THR A 30 -9.78 7.38 1.72
CA THR A 30 -8.88 6.43 2.38
C THR A 30 -7.65 7.16 2.92
N THR A 31 -6.80 6.43 3.62
CA THR A 31 -5.45 6.81 4.00
C THR A 31 -4.58 5.59 3.80
N ASN A 32 -3.30 5.79 3.49
CA ASN A 32 -2.30 4.75 3.54
C ASN A 32 -1.80 4.58 4.98
N THR A 33 -1.99 3.38 5.51
CA THR A 33 -1.33 2.95 6.73
C THR A 33 0.11 2.56 6.40
N THR A 34 1.07 3.09 7.14
CA THR A 34 2.47 2.66 7.07
C THR A 34 2.87 2.06 8.41
N HIS A 35 3.95 1.27 8.42
CA HIS A 35 4.59 0.85 9.67
C HIS A 35 3.65 0.24 10.71
N TRP A 36 3.37 -1.07 10.61
CA TRP A 36 2.58 -1.83 11.59
C TRP A 36 3.30 -2.01 12.94
N GLY A 37 3.49 -0.90 13.63
CA GLY A 37 3.83 -0.83 15.05
C GLY A 37 2.59 -0.77 15.92
N ASP A 38 2.80 -0.58 17.22
CA ASP A 38 1.75 -0.54 18.24
C ASP A 38 1.44 0.89 18.73
N GLN A 39 1.72 1.89 17.88
CA GLN A 39 1.61 3.31 18.21
C GLN A 39 0.14 3.73 18.41
N PHE A 40 -0.76 3.25 17.54
CA PHE A 40 -2.21 3.45 17.64
C PHE A 40 -2.96 2.29 17.00
N ASN A 41 -4.28 2.22 17.25
CA ASN A 41 -5.12 1.15 16.74
C ASN A 41 -5.69 1.50 15.35
N GLU A 42 -5.16 0.85 14.32
CA GLU A 42 -5.58 1.00 12.93
C GLU A 42 -7.05 0.64 12.66
N TYR A 43 -7.62 -0.33 13.38
CA TYR A 43 -9.06 -0.62 13.29
C TYR A 43 -9.91 0.58 13.72
N THR A 44 -9.43 1.37 14.69
CA THR A 44 -10.13 2.57 15.16
C THR A 44 -10.07 3.68 14.12
N VAL A 45 -8.90 3.89 13.51
CA VAL A 45 -8.67 4.94 12.50
C VAL A 45 -9.39 4.62 11.18
N ASN A 46 -9.34 3.37 10.72
CA ASN A 46 -9.92 2.95 9.45
C ASN A 46 -11.45 2.85 9.46
N ARG A 47 -12.11 3.00 10.62
CA ARG A 47 -13.57 2.83 10.74
C ARG A 47 -14.36 3.77 9.83
N GLU A 48 -13.97 5.04 9.78
CA GLU A 48 -14.69 6.11 9.06
C GLU A 48 -14.28 6.21 7.57
N LEU A 49 -13.24 5.49 7.15
CA LEU A 49 -12.77 5.48 5.77
C LEU A 49 -13.65 4.60 4.87
N THR A 50 -13.61 4.80 3.56
CA THR A 50 -14.34 3.97 2.59
C THR A 50 -13.64 2.64 2.36
N LEU A 51 -12.31 2.63 2.24
CA LEU A 51 -11.46 1.44 2.11
C LEU A 51 -10.20 1.60 2.95
N ALA A 52 -9.57 0.48 3.31
CA ALA A 52 -8.25 0.47 3.94
C ALA A 52 -7.20 0.42 2.84
N SER A 53 -6.05 1.06 3.07
CA SER A 53 -4.90 0.94 2.19
C SER A 53 -3.59 0.99 2.96
N TRP A 54 -2.51 0.55 2.35
CA TRP A 54 -1.19 0.50 2.99
C TRP A 54 -0.04 0.63 1.99
N ASP A 55 1.17 0.80 2.52
CA ASP A 55 2.40 1.00 1.74
C ASP A 55 3.40 -0.17 1.87
N ASP A 56 3.67 -0.85 0.75
CA ASP A 56 4.52 -2.04 0.65
C ASP A 56 5.97 -1.76 0.27
N TYR A 57 6.82 -1.75 1.31
CA TYR A 57 8.24 -1.54 1.22
C TYR A 57 9.06 -2.69 1.82
N VAL A 58 10.08 -3.10 1.07
CA VAL A 58 11.11 -4.09 1.44
C VAL A 58 12.47 -3.40 1.39
N PRO A 59 12.76 -2.50 2.35
CA PRO A 59 13.86 -1.53 2.25
C PRO A 59 15.24 -2.17 2.19
N ASN A 60 15.40 -3.35 2.81
CA ASN A 60 16.65 -4.09 2.85
C ASN A 60 16.83 -5.07 1.68
N GLY A 61 15.92 -5.06 0.69
CA GLY A 61 15.91 -5.97 -0.46
C GLY A 61 15.63 -7.44 -0.11
N ARG A 62 15.34 -7.76 1.16
CA ARG A 62 15.05 -9.12 1.63
C ARG A 62 13.56 -9.31 1.78
N TYR A 63 12.93 -9.76 0.71
CA TYR A 63 11.51 -10.04 0.69
C TYR A 63 11.17 -11.25 1.58
N ARG A 64 10.34 -11.01 2.60
CA ARG A 64 9.85 -12.01 3.54
C ARG A 64 8.35 -12.22 3.29
N TRP A 65 8.05 -13.06 2.31
CA TRP A 65 6.68 -13.29 1.80
C TRP A 65 5.64 -13.61 2.88
N LEU A 66 6.00 -14.35 3.94
CA LEU A 66 5.08 -14.62 5.06
C LEU A 66 4.72 -13.36 5.84
N ASP A 67 5.71 -12.49 6.11
CA ASP A 67 5.47 -11.26 6.85
C ASP A 67 4.55 -10.35 6.02
N ASN A 68 4.77 -10.30 4.71
CA ASN A 68 3.98 -9.52 3.77
C ASN A 68 2.53 -10.02 3.65
N ALA A 69 2.34 -11.33 3.50
CA ALA A 69 1.02 -11.96 3.51
C ALA A 69 0.20 -11.61 4.77
N VAL A 70 0.84 -11.64 5.96
CA VAL A 70 0.17 -11.28 7.22
C VAL A 70 -0.24 -9.81 7.25
N LYS A 71 0.58 -8.93 6.67
CA LYS A 71 0.29 -7.49 6.57
C LYS A 71 -0.89 -7.21 5.64
N ASP A 72 -0.95 -7.86 4.48
CA ASP A 72 -2.10 -7.80 3.59
C ASP A 72 -3.39 -8.25 4.27
N ASP A 73 -3.36 -9.42 4.90
CA ASP A 73 -4.53 -9.97 5.60
C ASP A 73 -4.97 -9.07 6.76
N LEU A 74 -4.03 -8.43 7.45
CA LEU A 74 -4.31 -7.46 8.51
C LEU A 74 -5.02 -6.22 7.96
N VAL A 75 -4.52 -5.64 6.86
CA VAL A 75 -5.10 -4.44 6.24
C VAL A 75 -6.49 -4.74 5.68
N ARG A 76 -6.65 -5.89 5.02
CA ARG A 76 -7.96 -6.41 4.61
C ARG A 76 -8.90 -6.56 5.81
N GLY A 77 -8.37 -7.00 6.94
CA GLY A 77 -9.06 -7.17 8.21
C GLY A 77 -9.65 -5.88 8.79
N TYR A 78 -8.96 -4.73 8.65
CA TYR A 78 -9.40 -3.45 9.23
C TYR A 78 -10.83 -3.05 8.86
N LYS A 79 -11.25 -3.39 7.63
CA LYS A 79 -12.61 -3.13 7.14
C LYS A 79 -13.34 -4.38 6.68
N ARG A 80 -12.72 -5.56 6.76
CA ARG A 80 -13.26 -6.86 6.32
C ARG A 80 -13.74 -6.81 4.86
N GLN A 81 -13.00 -6.12 4.03
CA GLN A 81 -13.24 -5.92 2.60
C GLN A 81 -11.89 -5.81 1.88
N ASP A 82 -11.93 -5.92 0.57
CA ASP A 82 -10.75 -5.73 -0.27
C ASP A 82 -10.14 -4.32 -0.04
N PHE A 83 -8.83 -4.24 -0.22
CA PHE A 83 -8.02 -3.08 0.13
C PHE A 83 -7.18 -2.63 -1.07
N TRP A 84 -6.43 -1.54 -0.91
CA TRP A 84 -5.48 -1.06 -1.90
C TRP A 84 -4.07 -1.08 -1.32
N VAL A 85 -3.08 -1.37 -2.15
CA VAL A 85 -1.68 -1.02 -1.86
C VAL A 85 -1.44 0.34 -2.52
N MET A 86 -1.34 1.38 -1.70
CA MET A 86 -1.27 2.77 -2.16
C MET A 86 0.14 3.14 -2.63
N GLU A 87 1.15 2.52 -2.03
CA GLU A 87 2.54 2.66 -2.43
C GLU A 87 3.22 1.30 -2.44
N THR A 88 3.95 0.98 -3.49
CA THR A 88 4.79 -0.22 -3.61
C THR A 88 6.18 0.22 -4.01
N GLN A 89 7.21 -0.30 -3.35
CA GLN A 89 8.61 0.00 -3.60
C GLN A 89 9.02 -0.26 -5.07
N PRO A 90 9.41 0.77 -5.83
CA PRO A 90 9.98 0.59 -7.15
C PRO A 90 11.51 0.55 -7.02
N ALA A 91 12.07 -0.65 -7.15
CA ALA A 91 13.51 -0.94 -7.03
C ALA A 91 14.10 -0.76 -5.63
N PHE A 92 14.32 0.46 -5.12
CA PHE A 92 14.98 0.71 -3.83
C PHE A 92 14.36 1.92 -3.13
N VAL A 93 14.70 2.09 -1.85
CA VAL A 93 14.30 3.26 -1.03
C VAL A 93 15.52 4.12 -0.69
N ASP A 94 15.31 5.20 0.06
CA ASP A 94 16.37 6.09 0.55
C ASP A 94 16.49 6.15 2.08
N TRP A 95 15.43 5.79 2.82
CA TRP A 95 15.32 5.93 4.27
C TRP A 95 15.80 4.70 5.08
N GLY A 96 16.10 3.57 4.41
CA GLY A 96 16.60 2.37 5.05
C GLY A 96 18.05 2.52 5.53
N LYS A 97 18.44 1.73 6.54
CA LYS A 97 19.86 1.66 6.96
C LYS A 97 20.77 1.17 5.83
N ILE A 98 20.26 0.24 5.03
CA ILE A 98 20.87 -0.23 3.78
C ILE A 98 19.73 -0.25 2.75
N ASN A 99 19.90 0.54 1.71
CA ASN A 99 18.93 0.72 0.63
C ASN A 99 19.26 -0.22 -0.52
N ALA A 100 18.97 -1.52 -0.32
CA ALA A 100 19.26 -2.51 -1.35
C ALA A 100 18.20 -2.47 -2.45
N ALA A 101 18.64 -2.56 -3.70
CA ALA A 101 17.74 -2.83 -4.80
C ALA A 101 17.03 -4.17 -4.60
N LEU A 102 15.74 -4.20 -4.90
CA LEU A 102 14.96 -5.42 -5.00
C LEU A 102 15.62 -6.36 -6.02
N PRO A 103 15.74 -7.67 -5.72
CA PRO A 103 16.13 -8.65 -6.71
C PRO A 103 15.22 -8.63 -7.94
N PRO A 104 15.70 -9.14 -9.10
CA PRO A 104 14.86 -9.29 -10.28
C PRO A 104 13.54 -9.99 -9.96
N TYR A 105 12.45 -9.51 -10.54
CA TYR A 105 11.08 -10.01 -10.36
C TYR A 105 10.44 -9.81 -8.98
N THR A 106 11.17 -9.41 -7.93
CA THR A 106 10.57 -9.24 -6.59
C THR A 106 9.47 -8.17 -6.57
N MET A 107 9.60 -7.09 -7.34
CA MET A 107 8.54 -6.07 -7.46
C MET A 107 7.22 -6.67 -7.98
N ARG A 108 7.33 -7.62 -8.92
CA ARG A 108 6.21 -8.36 -9.49
C ARG A 108 5.65 -9.36 -8.49
N GLU A 109 6.51 -10.07 -7.77
CA GLU A 109 6.10 -11.01 -6.72
C GLU A 109 5.29 -10.32 -5.61
N LEU A 110 5.69 -9.12 -5.19
CA LEU A 110 4.94 -8.29 -4.24
C LEU A 110 3.54 -8.00 -4.78
N ALA A 111 3.46 -7.38 -5.96
CA ALA A 111 2.17 -6.99 -6.57
C ALA A 111 1.21 -8.18 -6.74
N TRP A 112 1.70 -9.35 -7.14
CA TRP A 112 0.86 -10.54 -7.28
C TRP A 112 0.47 -11.18 -5.95
N GLN A 113 1.31 -11.07 -4.92
CA GLN A 113 0.93 -11.47 -3.58
C GLN A 113 -0.21 -10.59 -3.05
N ASP A 114 -0.09 -9.27 -3.17
CA ASP A 114 -1.11 -8.31 -2.73
C ASP A 114 -2.45 -8.62 -3.39
N VAL A 115 -2.44 -8.82 -4.71
CA VAL A 115 -3.63 -9.23 -5.49
C VAL A 115 -4.16 -10.59 -5.03
N GLY A 116 -3.28 -11.53 -4.71
CA GLY A 116 -3.62 -12.84 -4.14
C GLY A 116 -4.37 -12.73 -2.80
N HIS A 117 -3.97 -11.78 -1.96
CA HIS A 117 -4.58 -11.54 -0.64
C HIS A 117 -5.81 -10.63 -0.69
N GLY A 118 -6.07 -9.93 -1.79
CA GLY A 118 -7.31 -9.18 -2.01
C GLY A 118 -7.12 -7.69 -2.30
N ALA A 119 -5.92 -7.27 -2.71
CA ALA A 119 -5.72 -5.93 -3.23
C ALA A 119 -6.49 -5.74 -4.55
N ASN A 120 -7.32 -4.71 -4.61
CA ASN A 120 -8.03 -4.31 -5.83
C ASN A 120 -7.23 -3.30 -6.67
N ALA A 121 -6.18 -2.72 -6.09
CA ALA A 121 -5.22 -1.88 -6.78
C ALA A 121 -3.85 -2.00 -6.10
N VAL A 122 -2.79 -1.96 -6.91
CA VAL A 122 -1.39 -1.88 -6.49
C VAL A 122 -0.78 -0.69 -7.23
N LEU A 123 -0.26 0.28 -6.47
CA LEU A 123 0.24 1.55 -6.98
C LEU A 123 1.71 1.70 -6.61
N TYR A 124 2.56 2.19 -7.51
CA TYR A 124 4.00 2.37 -7.27
C TYR A 124 4.35 3.80 -6.85
N TRP A 125 5.14 3.94 -5.78
CA TRP A 125 5.68 5.24 -5.33
C TRP A 125 7.18 5.36 -5.62
N GLN A 126 7.66 6.17 -6.56
CA GLN A 126 6.92 7.16 -7.34
C GLN A 126 7.19 7.03 -8.83
N TRP A 127 6.37 7.75 -9.60
CA TRP A 127 6.44 7.76 -11.06
C TRP A 127 7.82 8.16 -11.56
N ARG A 128 8.35 9.31 -11.13
CA ARG A 128 9.60 9.87 -11.62
C ARG A 128 10.47 10.37 -10.48
N SER A 129 11.79 10.21 -10.58
CA SER A 129 12.72 10.68 -9.54
C SER A 129 12.55 12.18 -9.32
N ALA A 130 12.43 12.56 -8.04
CA ALA A 130 12.48 13.96 -7.65
C ALA A 130 13.83 14.56 -8.04
N LEU A 131 13.81 15.81 -8.53
CA LEU A 131 15.04 16.49 -8.97
C LEU A 131 15.84 17.07 -7.79
N ASN A 132 15.24 17.13 -6.61
CA ASN A 132 15.82 17.61 -5.36
C ASN A 132 14.98 17.11 -4.17
N GLY A 133 15.40 17.47 -2.96
CA GLY A 133 14.69 17.15 -1.72
C GLY A 133 15.21 15.88 -1.05
N GLN A 134 14.54 15.48 0.03
CA GLN A 134 14.95 14.36 0.88
C GLN A 134 14.95 13.04 0.08
N GLU A 135 13.93 12.84 -0.74
CA GLU A 135 13.70 11.59 -1.49
C GLU A 135 14.34 11.54 -2.89
N GLN A 136 15.34 12.38 -3.18
CA GLN A 136 16.01 12.39 -4.50
C GLN A 136 16.69 11.03 -4.84
N TYR A 137 16.96 10.20 -3.84
CA TYR A 137 17.53 8.87 -3.98
C TYR A 137 16.51 7.73 -3.88
N ASN A 138 15.21 8.03 -3.73
CA ASN A 138 14.19 6.99 -3.72
C ASN A 138 14.03 6.41 -5.13
N GLY A 139 13.89 5.09 -5.22
CA GLY A 139 13.68 4.41 -6.50
C GLY A 139 12.37 4.86 -7.17
N THR A 140 12.29 4.69 -8.48
CA THR A 140 11.18 5.18 -9.32
C THR A 140 10.95 4.31 -10.54
N LEU A 141 9.87 4.59 -11.28
CA LEU A 141 9.62 3.98 -12.60
C LEU A 141 10.31 4.77 -13.73
N VAL A 142 10.50 6.08 -13.57
CA VAL A 142 11.10 6.96 -14.57
C VAL A 142 12.26 7.72 -13.94
N GLY A 143 13.42 7.71 -14.60
CA GLY A 143 14.60 8.41 -14.12
C GLY A 143 14.45 9.93 -14.16
N PRO A 144 15.38 10.68 -13.54
CA PRO A 144 15.33 12.14 -13.50
C PRO A 144 15.37 12.76 -14.91
N GLY A 145 15.95 12.08 -15.91
CA GLY A 145 15.96 12.50 -17.31
C GLY A 145 14.64 12.30 -18.07
N GLY A 146 13.65 11.62 -17.49
CA GLY A 146 12.38 11.29 -18.15
C GLY A 146 12.36 9.93 -18.86
N GLU A 147 13.48 9.21 -18.85
CA GLU A 147 13.59 7.88 -19.45
C GLU A 147 13.10 6.78 -18.50
N PRO A 148 12.41 5.74 -19.01
CA PRO A 148 12.05 4.56 -18.22
C PRO A 148 13.28 3.89 -17.60
N VAL A 149 13.18 3.47 -16.34
CA VAL A 149 14.20 2.63 -15.68
C VAL A 149 13.75 1.17 -15.62
N PRO A 150 14.59 0.18 -15.27
CA PRO A 150 14.21 -1.23 -15.29
C PRO A 150 12.92 -1.57 -14.53
N ALA A 151 12.61 -0.87 -13.44
CA ALA A 151 11.36 -1.04 -12.69
C ALA A 151 10.10 -0.76 -13.54
N TYR A 152 10.16 0.16 -14.50
CA TYR A 152 9.06 0.46 -15.42
C TYR A 152 8.63 -0.76 -16.23
N VAL A 153 9.62 -1.51 -16.75
CA VAL A 153 9.36 -2.69 -17.60
C VAL A 153 8.63 -3.75 -16.78
N GLY A 154 9.07 -4.00 -15.54
CA GLY A 154 8.37 -4.90 -14.63
C GLY A 154 6.92 -4.49 -14.38
N GLY A 155 6.67 -3.19 -14.13
CA GLY A 155 5.31 -2.68 -13.90
C GLY A 155 4.40 -2.77 -15.13
N GLN A 156 4.95 -2.65 -16.34
CA GLN A 156 4.22 -2.85 -17.59
C GLN A 156 3.78 -4.30 -17.78
N GLU A 157 4.66 -5.26 -17.47
CA GLU A 157 4.33 -6.68 -17.53
C GLU A 157 3.20 -7.05 -16.57
N ASP A 158 3.21 -6.48 -15.35
CA ASP A 158 2.14 -6.68 -14.38
C ASP A 158 0.80 -6.15 -14.89
N ARG A 159 0.80 -4.93 -15.44
CA ARG A 159 -0.40 -4.34 -16.04
C ARG A 159 -0.99 -5.21 -17.16
N GLN A 160 -0.14 -5.82 -17.99
CA GLN A 160 -0.60 -6.68 -19.09
C GLN A 160 -1.15 -8.03 -18.59
N ALA A 161 -0.63 -8.54 -17.48
CA ALA A 161 -1.05 -9.82 -16.91
C ALA A 161 -2.34 -9.72 -16.08
N VAL A 162 -2.72 -8.51 -15.62
CA VAL A 162 -4.00 -8.29 -14.92
C VAL A 162 -5.18 -8.44 -15.88
N ARG A 163 -5.98 -9.49 -15.68
CA ARG A 163 -7.34 -9.59 -16.24
C ARG A 163 -8.34 -9.02 -15.22
N PRO A 164 -9.41 -8.34 -15.67
CA PRO A 164 -10.47 -7.92 -14.76
C PRO A 164 -11.01 -9.12 -13.99
N ARG A 165 -10.89 -9.13 -12.66
CA ARG A 165 -11.59 -10.12 -11.83
C ARG A 165 -13.09 -9.94 -12.02
N ARG A 166 -13.82 -11.03 -12.23
CA ARG A 166 -15.29 -10.99 -12.21
C ARG A 166 -15.74 -10.54 -10.83
N ALA A 167 -16.65 -9.58 -10.77
CA ALA A 167 -17.31 -9.20 -9.54
C ALA A 167 -17.94 -10.46 -8.89
N GLY A 168 -17.53 -10.79 -7.66
CA GLY A 168 -18.10 -11.91 -6.89
C GLY A 168 -17.16 -13.07 -6.53
N ALA A 169 -15.89 -13.07 -6.95
CA ALA A 169 -14.91 -14.08 -6.53
C ALA A 169 -14.39 -13.87 -5.08
N ARG A 170 -15.30 -13.65 -4.13
CA ARG A 170 -14.96 -13.40 -2.72
C ARG A 170 -14.82 -14.72 -1.97
N GLY A 171 -13.59 -15.11 -1.63
CA GLY A 171 -13.32 -16.15 -0.66
C GLY A 171 -13.25 -15.58 0.76
N THR A 172 -13.98 -16.19 1.70
CA THR A 172 -13.80 -15.94 3.14
C THR A 172 -12.69 -16.85 3.64
N ALA A 173 -11.76 -16.32 4.45
CA ALA A 173 -10.72 -17.15 5.08
C ALA A 173 -11.37 -18.23 5.97
N ARG A 174 -10.78 -19.43 5.99
CA ARG A 174 -11.25 -20.57 6.81
C ARG A 174 -10.66 -20.58 8.22
N ALA A 175 -9.72 -19.69 8.51
CA ALA A 175 -9.09 -19.51 9.81
C ALA A 175 -8.98 -18.00 10.12
N ALA A 176 -8.94 -17.65 11.40
CA ALA A 176 -8.76 -16.29 11.88
C ALA A 176 -7.68 -16.27 12.97
N VAL A 177 -6.81 -15.26 12.92
CA VAL A 177 -5.82 -14.98 13.97
C VAL A 177 -6.26 -13.71 14.68
N TRP A 178 -6.43 -13.80 16.00
CA TRP A 178 -6.80 -12.67 16.86
C TRP A 178 -5.61 -12.30 17.73
N ARG A 179 -5.43 -10.99 17.96
CA ARG A 179 -4.40 -10.43 18.84
C ARG A 179 -5.03 -9.63 19.96
#